data_AF-A0A355A637-F1
#
_entry.id   AF-A0A355A637-F1
#
_cell.length_a   1.000
_cell.length_b   1.000
_cell.length_c   1.000
_cell.angle_alpha   90.00
_cell.angle_beta   90.00
_cell.angle_gamma   90.00
#
_symmetry.space_group_name_H-M   'P 1'
#
loop_
_entity.id
_entity.type
_entity.pdbx_description
1 polymer ?
#
loop_
_entity_poly.entity_id
_entity_poly.type
_entity_poly.pdbx_seq_one_letter_code
_entity_poly.pdbx_strand_id
1 'polypeptide(L)'
;MRSQEKMSDKERTDNTGLIYKQRKISNDWRLIPDGKQQRTSVWETLGKHRLAYAFILPALIVVGAVILYPLIEVFKISFERYYLVEILTKGASYVGLANYL
;
A
#
# COMPACT_ATOMS: atom_id res chain seq x y z
N MET A 1 -17.17 -72.96 -20.89
CA MET A 1 -16.74 -71.89 -19.96
C MET A 1 -15.29 -71.57 -20.31
N ARG A 2 -14.84 -70.55 -21.05
CA ARG A 2 -15.21 -69.14 -21.25
C ARG A 2 -15.34 -68.33 -19.95
N SER A 3 -14.20 -67.84 -19.45
CA SER A 3 -14.09 -66.51 -18.84
C SER A 3 -12.62 -66.07 -18.81
N GLN A 4 -12.16 -65.51 -19.94
CA GLN A 4 -11.07 -64.53 -19.91
C GLN A 4 -11.76 -63.22 -19.53
N GLU A 5 -11.68 -62.87 -18.26
CA GLU A 5 -12.26 -61.64 -17.73
C GLU A 5 -11.42 -60.48 -18.27
N LYS A 6 -11.87 -59.97 -19.43
CA LYS A 6 -11.32 -58.81 -20.08
C LYS A 6 -11.46 -57.61 -19.16
N MET A 7 -10.33 -57.22 -18.61
CA MET A 7 -9.94 -55.84 -18.40
C MET A 7 -10.45 -54.97 -19.55
N SER A 8 -11.36 -54.06 -19.25
CA SER A 8 -11.61 -52.88 -20.07
C SER A 8 -12.31 -51.88 -19.18
N ASP A 9 -11.51 -51.24 -18.32
CA ASP A 9 -11.90 -49.99 -17.70
C ASP A 9 -12.50 -49.09 -18.76
N LYS A 10 -13.69 -48.63 -18.44
CA LYS A 10 -14.62 -47.94 -19.30
C LYS A 10 -14.04 -46.55 -19.61
N GLU A 11 -13.12 -46.49 -20.57
CA GLU A 11 -12.81 -45.25 -21.30
C GLU A 11 -14.05 -44.87 -22.12
N ARG A 12 -15.00 -44.24 -21.43
CA ARG A 12 -16.10 -43.53 -22.07
C ARG A 12 -15.52 -42.21 -22.57
N THR A 13 -14.98 -42.26 -23.78
CA THR A 13 -14.53 -41.08 -24.53
C THR A 13 -15.74 -40.28 -24.97
N ASP A 14 -15.90 -39.11 -24.35
CA ASP A 14 -16.69 -38.00 -24.87
C ASP A 14 -15.98 -37.41 -26.10
N ASN A 15 -16.75 -37.28 -27.17
CA ASN A 15 -16.34 -36.94 -28.55
C ASN A 15 -16.10 -35.43 -28.76
N THR A 16 -15.84 -34.70 -27.68
CA THR A 16 -15.22 -33.40 -27.69
C THR A 16 -13.78 -33.63 -27.25
N GLY A 17 -12.82 -33.54 -28.17
CA GLY A 17 -11.39 -33.87 -27.99
C GLY A 17 -10.63 -32.98 -27.00
N LEU A 18 -11.21 -32.73 -25.82
CA LEU A 18 -10.67 -32.02 -24.70
C LEU A 18 -10.44 -33.06 -23.61
N ILE A 19 -9.20 -33.54 -23.52
CA ILE A 19 -8.75 -34.35 -22.40
C ILE A 19 -8.80 -33.44 -21.16
N TYR A 20 -9.89 -33.50 -20.41
CA TYR A 20 -9.94 -32.91 -19.09
C TYR A 20 -9.05 -33.76 -18.18
N LYS A 21 -7.78 -33.37 -18.09
CA LYS A 21 -6.85 -33.91 -17.11
C LYS A 21 -7.36 -33.50 -15.72
N GLN A 22 -8.21 -34.33 -15.13
CA GLN A 22 -8.63 -34.20 -13.74
C GLN A 22 -7.38 -34.23 -12.87
N ARG A 23 -6.90 -33.03 -12.51
CA ARG A 23 -5.82 -32.87 -11.54
C ARG A 23 -6.44 -33.26 -10.20
N LYS A 24 -6.09 -34.44 -9.69
CA LYS A 24 -6.45 -34.88 -8.35
C LYS A 24 -5.94 -33.81 -7.39
N ILE A 25 -6.84 -32.94 -6.92
CA ILE A 25 -6.52 -31.93 -5.92
C ILE A 25 -6.28 -32.73 -4.64
N SER A 26 -5.02 -33.00 -4.33
CA SER A 26 -4.66 -33.54 -3.03
C SER A 26 -4.98 -32.45 -2.01
N ASN A 27 -5.88 -32.73 -1.08
CA ASN A 27 -6.20 -31.87 0.07
C ASN A 27 -5.07 -31.83 1.10
N ASP A 28 -3.82 -32.05 0.65
CA ASP A 28 -2.65 -32.00 1.50
C ASP A 28 -2.29 -30.53 1.68
N TRP A 29 -2.87 -29.94 2.71
CA TRP A 29 -2.61 -28.56 3.16
C TRP A 29 -1.13 -28.32 3.47
N ARG A 30 -0.32 -29.39 3.58
CA ARG A 30 1.15 -29.34 3.71
C ARG A 30 1.88 -28.95 2.42
N LEU A 31 1.20 -28.90 1.27
CA LEU A 31 1.75 -28.41 0.00
C LEU A 31 1.51 -26.92 -0.23
N ILE A 32 0.83 -26.24 0.69
CA ILE A 32 0.81 -24.78 0.71
C ILE A 32 2.24 -24.41 1.09
N PRO A 33 3.07 -23.85 0.18
CA PRO A 33 4.35 -23.33 0.59
C PRO A 33 4.02 -22.31 1.68
N ASP A 34 4.52 -22.57 2.89
CA ASP A 34 4.42 -21.65 4.00
C ASP A 34 4.83 -20.30 3.44
N GLY A 35 3.83 -19.45 3.20
CA GLY A 35 4.01 -18.13 2.65
C GLY A 35 4.63 -17.33 3.76
N LYS A 36 5.90 -17.61 4.05
CA LYS A 36 6.80 -16.70 4.74
C LYS A 36 6.86 -15.52 3.81
N GLN A 37 5.86 -14.65 3.93
CA GLN A 37 5.90 -13.29 3.44
C GLN A 37 7.21 -12.77 4.00
N GLN A 38 8.22 -12.81 3.14
CA GLN A 38 9.55 -12.37 3.44
C GLN A 38 9.34 -10.87 3.61
N ARG A 39 9.11 -10.49 4.88
CA ARG A 39 8.71 -9.15 5.27
C ARG A 39 9.96 -8.32 5.07
N THR A 40 10.23 -7.97 3.81
CA THR A 40 11.36 -7.16 3.41
C THR A 40 11.24 -5.90 4.23
N SER A 41 12.21 -5.72 5.13
CA SER A 41 12.24 -4.56 6.01
C SER A 41 12.22 -3.31 5.12
N VAL A 42 11.38 -2.33 5.49
CA VAL A 42 11.28 -1.06 4.75
C VAL A 42 12.68 -0.43 4.62
N TRP A 43 13.52 -0.63 5.62
CA TRP A 43 14.91 -0.20 5.69
C TRP A 43 15.82 -0.93 4.70
N GLU A 44 15.64 -2.24 4.49
CA GLU A 44 16.40 -3.01 3.50
C GLU A 44 16.07 -2.59 2.07
N THR A 45 14.80 -2.26 1.84
CA THR A 45 14.32 -1.78 0.53
C THR A 45 14.84 -0.37 0.24
N LEU A 46 14.88 0.50 1.25
CA LEU A 46 15.50 1.84 1.15
C LEU A 46 16.98 1.77 0.78
N GLY A 47 17.73 0.85 1.38
CA GLY A 47 19.15 0.65 1.08
C GLY A 47 19.41 0.21 -0.37
N LYS A 48 18.55 -0.66 -0.91
CA LYS A 48 18.66 -1.17 -2.30
C LYS A 48 18.40 -0.10 -3.36
N HIS A 49 17.54 0.87 -3.07
CA HIS A 49 17.15 1.93 -4.02
C HIS A 49 17.66 3.32 -3.63
N ARG A 50 18.78 3.39 -2.88
CA ARG A 50 19.35 4.65 -2.38
C ARG A 50 19.51 5.75 -3.44
N LEU A 51 19.88 5.38 -4.67
CA LEU A 51 20.10 6.33 -5.77
C LEU A 51 18.79 6.97 -6.24
N ALA A 52 17.71 6.18 -6.33
CA ALA A 52 16.39 6.69 -6.70
C ALA A 52 15.86 7.65 -5.63
N TYR A 53 16.02 7.31 -4.35
CA TYR A 53 15.62 8.19 -3.25
C TYR A 53 16.47 9.46 -3.20
N ALA A 54 17.79 9.37 -3.36
CA ALA A 54 18.68 10.53 -3.39
C ALA A 54 18.32 11.51 -4.53
N PHE A 55 17.88 11.00 -5.68
CA PHE A 55 17.45 11.81 -6.82
C PHE A 55 16.15 12.58 -6.53
N ILE A 56 15.18 11.95 -5.85
CA ILE A 56 13.88 12.55 -5.56
C ILE A 56 13.91 13.42 -4.28
N LEU A 57 14.82 13.13 -3.35
CA LEU A 57 14.98 13.83 -2.08
C LEU A 57 14.98 15.36 -2.19
N PRO A 58 15.77 16.01 -3.09
CA PRO A 58 15.77 17.48 -3.17
C PRO A 58 14.40 18.04 -3.55
N ALA A 59 13.66 17.39 -4.45
CA ALA A 59 12.31 17.81 -4.79
C ALA A 59 11.35 17.67 -3.61
N LEU A 60 11.43 16.57 -2.85
CA LEU A 60 10.64 16.37 -1.64
C LEU A 60 10.95 17.41 -0.57
N ILE A 61 12.22 17.79 -0.41
CA ILE A 61 12.62 18.84 0.54
C ILE A 61 12.00 20.17 0.14
N VAL A 62 12.09 20.56 -1.13
CA VAL A 62 11.54 21.84 -1.61
C VAL A 62 10.02 21.86 -1.48
N VAL A 63 9.33 20.82 -1.96
CA VAL A 63 7.87 20.72 -1.85
C VAL A 63 7.43 20.72 -0.38
N GLY A 64 8.12 19.93 0.45
CA GLY A 64 7.89 19.88 1.88
C GLY A 64 8.06 21.24 2.52
N ALA A 65 9.14 21.96 2.24
CA ALA A 65 9.40 23.28 2.79
C ALA A 65 8.35 24.32 2.34
N VAL A 66 8.04 24.36 1.04
CA VAL A 66 7.06 25.30 0.46
C VAL A 66 5.66 25.08 1.01
N ILE A 67 5.30 23.84 1.35
CA ILE A 67 3.98 23.54 1.92
C ILE A 67 3.98 23.69 3.44
N LEU A 68 4.96 23.10 4.14
CA LEU A 68 4.98 23.06 5.60
C LEU A 68 5.20 24.45 6.20
N TYR A 69 6.02 25.30 5.58
CA TYR A 69 6.28 26.65 6.07
C TYR A 69 4.99 27.48 6.21
N PRO A 70 4.21 27.73 5.14
CA PRO A 70 2.97 28.50 5.26
C PRO A 70 1.92 27.75 6.08
N LEU A 71 1.90 26.41 6.08
CA LEU A 71 0.95 25.65 6.90
C LEU A 71 1.18 25.88 8.40
N ILE A 72 2.44 25.86 8.84
CA ILE A 72 2.81 26.15 10.23
C ILE A 72 2.46 27.61 10.58
N GLU A 73 2.69 28.54 9.65
CA GLU A 73 2.39 29.95 9.85
C GLU A 73 0.89 30.20 9.99
N VAL A 74 0.06 29.66 9.10
CA VAL A 74 -1.40 29.75 9.18
C VAL A 74 -1.93 29.07 10.44
N PHE A 75 -1.35 27.92 10.83
CA PHE A 75 -1.70 27.26 12.07
C PHE A 75 -1.40 28.13 13.31
N LYS A 76 -0.32 28.92 13.31
CA LYS A 76 -0.05 29.87 14.41
C LYS A 76 -1.04 31.03 14.38
N ILE A 77 -1.27 31.62 13.21
CA ILE A 77 -2.21 32.73 13.00
C ILE A 77 -3.62 32.34 13.44
N SER A 78 -4.00 31.07 13.32
CA SER A 78 -5.33 30.63 13.72
C SER A 78 -5.60 30.74 15.23
N PHE A 79 -4.55 30.87 16.06
CA PHE A 79 -4.66 31.19 17.49
C PHE A 79 -4.48 32.68 17.79
N GLU A 80 -4.28 33.50 16.78
CA GLU A 80 -4.14 34.95 16.90
C GLU A 80 -5.39 35.64 16.38
N ARG A 81 -5.70 36.81 16.96
CA ARG A 81 -6.76 37.69 16.46
C ARG A 81 -6.18 38.51 15.33
N TYR A 82 -6.47 38.09 14.10
CA TYR A 82 -5.86 38.63 12.89
C TYR A 82 -6.81 39.58 12.15
N TYR A 83 -6.92 40.83 12.63
CA TYR A 83 -7.63 41.91 11.93
C TYR A 83 -6.64 42.85 11.26
N LEU A 84 -6.81 43.10 9.95
CA LEU A 84 -5.89 43.92 9.13
C LEU A 84 -5.54 45.27 9.80
N VAL A 85 -6.54 45.96 10.33
CA VAL A 85 -6.38 47.28 10.97
C VAL A 85 -5.59 47.17 12.28
N GLU A 86 -5.78 46.08 13.02
CA GLU A 86 -5.17 45.85 14.33
C GLU A 86 -3.69 45.47 14.18
N ILE A 87 -3.34 44.70 13.14
CA ILE A 87 -1.95 44.35 12.82
C ILE A 87 -1.14 45.56 12.40
N LEU A 88 -1.72 46.44 11.57
CA LEU A 88 -1.06 47.66 11.09
C LEU A 88 -0.80 48.68 12.21
N THR A 89 -1.49 48.58 13.34
CA THR A 89 -1.46 49.59 14.41
C THR A 89 -0.90 49.08 15.74
N LYS A 90 -1.14 47.81 16.09
CA LYS A 90 -0.82 47.25 17.42
C LYS A 90 -0.15 45.88 17.37
N GLY A 91 -0.14 45.22 16.22
CA GLY A 91 0.34 43.84 16.05
C GLY A 91 -0.73 42.79 16.37
N ALA A 92 -0.47 41.54 16.00
CA ALA A 92 -1.40 40.44 16.24
C ALA A 92 -1.44 40.05 17.73
N SER A 93 -2.64 39.91 18.29
CA SER A 93 -2.83 39.49 19.69
C SER A 93 -3.16 38.01 19.75
N TYR A 94 -2.43 37.26 20.57
CA TYR A 94 -2.74 35.85 20.80
C TYR A 94 -4.06 35.71 21.58
N VAL A 95 -4.98 34.89 21.06
CA VAL A 95 -6.33 34.66 21.65
C VAL A 95 -6.65 33.18 21.86
N GLY A 96 -5.73 32.26 21.53
CA GLY A 96 -5.92 30.84 21.71
C GLY A 96 -7.10 30.29 20.91
N LEU A 97 -7.98 29.53 21.55
CA LEU A 97 -9.13 28.90 20.89
C LEU A 97 -10.34 29.84 20.70
N ALA A 98 -10.23 31.11 21.07
CA ALA A 98 -11.34 32.06 20.99
C ALA A 98 -11.84 32.32 19.55
N ASN A 99 -11.06 31.92 18.52
CA ASN A 99 -11.48 31.97 17.12
C ASN A 99 -12.42 30.81 16.71
N TYR A 100 -12.64 29.81 17.57
CA TYR A 100 -13.37 28.58 17.24
C TYR A 100 -14.62 28.33 18.10
N LEU A 101 -14.90 29.23 19.04
CA LEU A 101 -16.07 29.20 19.93
C LEU A 101 -17.10 30.22 19.41
#